data_AF-A0A136I025-F1
#
_entry.id   AF-A0A136I025-F1
#
_cell.length_a   1.000
_cell.length_b   1.000
_cell.length_c   1.000
_cell.angle_alpha   90.00
_cell.angle_beta   90.00
_cell.angle_gamma   90.00
#
_symmetry.space_group_name_H-M   'P 1'
#
loop_
_entity.id
_entity.type
_entity.pdbx_description
1 polymer ?
#
loop_
_entity_poly.entity_id
_entity_poly.type
_entity_poly.pdbx_seq_one_letter_code
_entity_poly.pdbx_strand_id
1 'polypeptide(L)'
;MKRLTLLTTATLIYASVGFTIASVAQADESSKAQTELANVQTQMEQTPLLQLQHEWAHINYELEDDQKEDAFIALIAKAKAFVNEAPDNAELLIWQGIIQSSTAGAKGGLGALDFAKAARKSFEQAMRLDENALSGSAMTSLGVLYHKLPGWPISFGSDKKAEKLLKHALEVNPDGIDPNYFYAEFLFDNGKYSQAREYAQKAKQAPARLERPLADVGRRQEIAQLEAKIAQKS
;
A
#
# COMPACT_ATOMS: atom_id res chain seq x y z
N MET A 1 27.62 -12.73 -71.83
CA MET A 1 28.23 -11.93 -72.91
C MET A 1 28.74 -10.62 -72.31
N LYS A 2 30.05 -10.34 -72.51
CA LYS A 2 30.81 -9.06 -72.60
C LYS A 2 30.19 -7.80 -71.92
N ARG A 3 30.80 -7.29 -70.83
CA ARG A 3 31.85 -6.22 -70.73
C ARG A 3 31.43 -4.84 -71.28
N LEU A 4 31.47 -3.79 -70.44
CA LEU A 4 32.44 -2.68 -70.57
C LEU A 4 32.43 -1.71 -69.37
N THR A 5 33.63 -1.45 -68.86
CA THR A 5 34.04 -0.44 -67.89
C THR A 5 34.23 0.92 -68.58
N LEU A 6 34.09 2.04 -67.86
CA LEU A 6 34.99 3.21 -67.95
C LEU A 6 34.78 4.19 -66.78
N LEU A 7 35.88 4.50 -66.09
CA LEU A 7 36.06 5.54 -65.07
C LEU A 7 36.18 6.94 -65.73
N THR A 8 35.85 8.02 -65.00
CA THR A 8 36.79 9.14 -64.69
C THR A 8 36.22 10.21 -63.74
N THR A 9 36.84 10.29 -62.55
CA THR A 9 37.23 11.41 -61.65
C THR A 9 36.72 12.86 -61.82
N ALA A 10 36.33 13.50 -60.68
CA ALA A 10 36.75 14.85 -60.21
C ALA A 10 36.18 15.15 -58.78
N THR A 11 36.97 15.15 -57.69
CA THR A 11 37.60 16.32 -56.98
C THR A 11 36.59 17.35 -56.42
N LEU A 12 36.19 17.27 -55.15
CA LEU A 12 36.69 17.99 -53.94
C LEU A 12 36.03 19.38 -53.70
N ILE A 13 35.51 19.64 -52.48
CA ILE A 13 35.72 20.85 -51.62
C ILE A 13 34.59 21.03 -50.57
N TYR A 14 35.04 21.52 -49.41
CA TYR A 14 34.48 21.68 -48.06
C TYR A 14 33.39 22.75 -47.84
N ALA A 15 32.79 22.69 -46.63
CA ALA A 15 32.10 23.71 -45.84
C ALA A 15 30.59 23.93 -46.15
N SER A 16 29.69 24.10 -45.17
CA SER A 16 29.83 24.74 -43.86
C SER A 16 28.87 24.15 -42.82
N VAL A 17 29.37 23.96 -41.60
CA VAL A 17 28.56 23.80 -40.38
C VAL A 17 27.78 25.09 -40.16
N GLY A 18 26.49 25.08 -40.50
CA GLY A 18 25.54 26.07 -40.02
C GLY A 18 25.09 25.67 -38.63
N PHE A 19 25.90 25.97 -37.61
CA PHE A 19 25.44 25.91 -36.23
C PHE A 19 24.57 27.15 -36.01
N THR A 20 23.28 27.02 -36.32
CA THR A 20 22.31 28.08 -36.04
C THR A 20 22.11 28.13 -34.52
N ILE A 21 22.24 29.34 -33.96
CA ILE A 21 22.08 29.64 -32.53
C ILE A 21 20.71 29.15 -31.99
N ALA A 22 19.73 28.97 -32.88
CA ALA A 22 18.41 28.43 -32.57
C ALA A 22 18.41 26.95 -32.17
N SER A 23 19.29 26.09 -32.71
CA SER A 23 19.26 24.65 -32.38
C SER A 23 19.78 24.35 -30.97
N VAL A 24 20.65 25.22 -30.44
CA VAL A 24 21.20 25.10 -29.08
C VAL A 24 20.18 25.53 -28.05
N ALA A 25 19.48 26.66 -28.30
CA ALA A 25 18.44 27.15 -27.39
C ALA A 25 17.27 26.16 -27.27
N GLN A 26 16.88 25.51 -28.38
CA GLN A 26 15.78 24.55 -28.40
C GLN A 26 16.16 23.20 -27.74
N ALA A 27 17.43 22.80 -27.81
CA ALA A 27 17.95 21.65 -27.06
C ALA A 27 17.98 21.93 -25.55
N ASP A 28 18.40 23.13 -25.13
CA ASP A 28 18.43 23.54 -23.72
C ASP A 28 17.02 23.62 -23.08
N GLU A 29 16.02 24.12 -23.81
CA GLU A 29 14.63 24.16 -23.32
C GLU A 29 14.02 22.75 -23.22
N SER A 30 14.27 21.88 -24.20
CA SER A 30 13.77 20.50 -24.17
C SER A 30 14.42 19.67 -23.04
N SER A 31 15.71 19.88 -22.77
CA SER A 31 16.43 19.24 -21.67
C SER A 31 15.95 19.73 -20.31
N LYS A 32 15.66 21.04 -20.16
CA LYS A 32 15.11 21.61 -18.93
C LYS A 32 13.68 21.12 -18.69
N ALA A 33 12.83 21.07 -19.72
CA ALA A 33 11.48 20.54 -19.61
C ALA A 33 11.48 19.03 -19.26
N GLN A 34 12.38 18.24 -19.83
CA GLN A 34 12.55 16.83 -19.47
C GLN A 34 13.08 16.65 -18.04
N THR A 35 13.96 17.54 -17.59
CA THR A 35 14.48 17.53 -16.21
C THR A 35 13.43 18.00 -15.21
N GLU A 36 12.59 18.97 -15.54
CA GLU A 36 11.45 19.39 -14.73
C GLU A 36 10.37 18.31 -14.69
N LEU A 37 10.06 17.66 -15.81
CA LEU A 37 9.14 16.52 -15.85
C LEU A 37 9.69 15.35 -15.03
N ALA A 38 10.98 15.03 -15.15
CA ALA A 38 11.63 14.00 -14.34
C ALA A 38 11.63 14.37 -12.85
N ASN A 39 11.94 15.61 -12.49
CA ASN A 39 11.89 16.08 -11.10
C ASN A 39 10.47 16.10 -10.54
N VAL A 40 9.45 16.42 -11.35
CA VAL A 40 8.04 16.30 -10.97
C VAL A 40 7.63 14.83 -10.83
N GLN A 41 8.13 13.94 -11.70
CA GLN A 41 7.93 12.48 -11.60
C GLN A 41 8.56 11.92 -10.30
N THR A 42 9.78 12.34 -9.96
CA THR A 42 10.48 11.95 -8.73
C THR A 42 9.90 12.61 -7.48
N GLN A 43 9.29 13.80 -7.59
CA GLN A 43 8.56 14.44 -6.49
C GLN A 43 7.17 13.83 -6.27
N MET A 44 6.54 13.30 -7.32
CA MET A 44 5.34 12.46 -7.19
C MET A 44 5.62 11.12 -6.50
N GLU A 45 6.88 10.67 -6.43
CA GLU A 45 7.23 9.36 -5.87
C GLU A 45 7.19 9.25 -4.35
N GLN A 46 7.16 10.32 -3.54
CA GLN A 46 7.41 10.17 -2.09
C GLN A 46 6.55 11.09 -1.19
N THR A 47 5.22 11.08 -1.34
CA THR A 47 4.36 11.67 -0.30
C THR A 47 4.62 11.00 1.05
N PRO A 48 4.46 11.69 2.19
CA PRO A 48 4.56 11.07 3.51
C PRO A 48 3.70 9.80 3.63
N LEU A 49 2.53 9.80 3.00
CA LEU A 49 1.66 8.64 2.89
C LEU A 49 2.33 7.47 2.16
N LEU A 50 2.80 7.67 0.92
CA LEU A 50 3.41 6.59 0.13
C LEU A 50 4.67 6.03 0.80
N GLN A 51 5.46 6.87 1.46
CA GLN A 51 6.61 6.42 2.26
C GLN A 51 6.20 5.43 3.35
N LEU A 52 5.17 5.76 4.15
CA LEU A 52 4.65 4.84 5.17
C LEU A 52 4.13 3.54 4.57
N GLN A 53 3.46 3.62 3.41
CA GLN A 53 2.90 2.47 2.71
C GLN A 53 3.95 1.49 2.23
N HIS A 54 5.00 2.01 1.59
CA HIS A 54 6.09 1.20 1.03
C HIS A 54 6.95 0.60 2.13
N GLU A 55 7.33 1.39 3.14
CA GLU A 55 8.11 0.90 4.27
C GLU A 55 7.34 -0.16 5.07
N TRP A 56 6.04 0.05 5.30
CA TRP A 56 5.21 -0.96 5.94
C TRP A 56 5.16 -2.26 5.13
N ALA A 57 5.02 -2.18 3.81
CA ALA A 57 4.95 -3.37 2.96
C ALA A 57 6.26 -4.16 2.98
N HIS A 58 7.41 -3.47 2.93
CA HIS A 58 8.73 -4.07 3.07
C HIS A 58 8.86 -4.80 4.42
N ILE A 59 8.57 -4.11 5.52
CA ILE A 59 8.67 -4.70 6.87
C ILE A 59 7.71 -5.90 7.01
N ASN A 60 6.47 -5.76 6.56
CA ASN A 60 5.44 -6.77 6.78
C ASN A 60 5.69 -8.05 5.97
N TYR A 61 6.15 -7.92 4.71
CA TYR A 61 6.19 -9.03 3.75
C TYR A 61 7.59 -9.54 3.42
N GLU A 62 8.65 -8.76 3.62
CA GLU A 62 10.01 -9.15 3.21
C GLU A 62 10.97 -9.38 4.38
N LEU A 63 10.73 -8.79 5.55
CA LEU A 63 11.56 -9.04 6.73
C LEU A 63 11.18 -10.35 7.43
N GLU A 64 12.17 -10.93 8.11
CA GLU A 64 11.98 -12.07 9.01
C GLU A 64 11.28 -11.64 10.30
N ASP A 65 10.56 -12.56 10.95
CA ASP A 65 9.68 -12.22 12.07
C ASP A 65 10.42 -11.62 13.28
N ASP A 66 11.67 -12.01 13.53
CA ASP A 66 12.51 -11.47 14.62
C ASP A 66 13.03 -10.04 14.35
N GLN A 67 12.95 -9.56 13.10
CA GLN A 67 13.35 -8.21 12.70
C GLN A 67 12.18 -7.23 12.67
N LYS A 68 10.94 -7.72 12.56
CA LYS A 68 9.74 -6.90 12.34
C LYS A 68 9.44 -5.95 13.47
N GLU A 69 9.60 -6.37 14.73
CA GLU A 69 9.25 -5.53 15.89
C GLU A 69 10.04 -4.22 15.87
N ASP A 70 11.37 -4.29 15.84
CA ASP A 70 12.23 -3.12 15.87
C ASP A 70 12.04 -2.21 14.65
N ALA A 71 11.87 -2.82 13.47
CA ALA A 71 11.61 -2.08 12.24
C ALA A 71 10.27 -1.33 12.29
N PHE A 72 9.20 -1.97 12.78
CA PHE A 72 7.93 -1.29 12.96
C PHE A 72 7.98 -0.20 14.04
N ILE A 73 8.73 -0.38 15.14
CA ILE A 73 8.90 0.66 16.15
C ILE A 73 9.54 1.91 15.55
N ALA A 74 10.56 1.75 14.70
CA ALA A 74 11.16 2.86 13.95
C ALA A 74 10.13 3.53 13.02
N LEU A 75 9.33 2.74 12.29
CA LEU A 75 8.29 3.26 11.40
C LEU A 75 7.16 3.97 12.17
N ILE A 76 6.80 3.56 13.39
CA ILE A 76 5.87 4.29 14.25
C ILE A 76 6.40 5.70 14.55
N ALA A 77 7.69 5.85 14.83
CA ALA A 77 8.27 7.15 15.12
C ALA A 77 8.15 8.09 13.90
N LYS A 78 8.41 7.56 12.70
CA LYS A 78 8.21 8.29 11.44
C LYS A 78 6.74 8.67 11.21
N ALA A 79 5.82 7.73 11.37
CA ALA A 79 4.39 8.00 11.23
C ALA A 79 3.89 9.09 12.19
N LYS A 80 4.36 9.06 13.45
CA LYS A 80 4.04 10.10 14.45
C LYS A 80 4.57 11.47 14.04
N ALA A 81 5.77 11.56 13.47
CA ALA A 81 6.30 12.82 12.98
C ALA A 81 5.41 13.41 11.88
N PHE A 82 5.01 12.60 10.89
CA PHE A 82 4.11 13.02 9.83
C PHE A 82 2.72 13.44 10.33
N VAL A 83 2.15 12.72 11.30
CA VAL A 83 0.87 13.10 11.95
C VAL A 83 1.02 14.39 12.74
N ASN A 84 2.15 14.63 13.41
CA ASN A 84 2.37 15.87 14.15
C ASN A 84 2.45 17.10 13.22
N GLU A 85 2.98 16.93 12.01
CA GLU A 85 3.04 17.98 10.99
C GLU A 85 1.67 18.24 10.35
N ALA A 86 0.81 17.21 10.28
CA ALA A 86 -0.53 17.29 9.68
C ALA A 86 -1.57 16.55 10.53
N PRO A 87 -1.96 17.09 11.71
CA PRO A 87 -2.79 16.37 12.69
C PRO A 87 -4.22 16.07 12.23
N ASP A 88 -4.72 16.85 11.26
CA ASP A 88 -6.06 16.68 10.68
C ASP A 88 -6.04 15.83 9.38
N ASN A 89 -4.91 15.22 9.04
CA ASN A 89 -4.81 14.31 7.91
C ASN A 89 -5.26 12.89 8.31
N ALA A 90 -6.48 12.53 7.93
CA ALA A 90 -7.08 11.22 8.21
C ALA A 90 -6.24 10.06 7.63
N GLU A 91 -5.65 10.21 6.45
CA GLU A 91 -4.87 9.15 5.79
C GLU A 91 -3.59 8.81 6.55
N LEU A 92 -2.89 9.82 7.07
CA LEU A 92 -1.70 9.62 7.90
C LEU A 92 -2.05 8.99 9.26
N LEU A 93 -3.18 9.37 9.85
CA LEU A 93 -3.70 8.73 11.07
C LEU A 93 -4.07 7.26 10.83
N ILE A 94 -4.67 6.94 9.68
CA ILE A 94 -4.95 5.55 9.29
C ILE A 94 -3.66 4.75 9.22
N TRP A 95 -2.65 5.26 8.51
CA TRP A 95 -1.38 4.52 8.38
C TRP A 95 -0.63 4.42 9.69
N GLN A 96 -0.63 5.44 10.53
CA GLN A 96 -0.13 5.34 11.90
C GLN A 96 -0.84 4.19 12.65
N GLY A 97 -2.16 4.08 12.55
CA GLY A 97 -2.94 2.99 13.15
C GLY A 97 -2.59 1.62 12.60
N ILE A 98 -2.41 1.49 11.27
CA ILE A 98 -2.02 0.23 10.62
C ILE A 98 -0.65 -0.23 11.12
N ILE A 99 0.33 0.67 11.14
CA ILE A 99 1.70 0.36 11.62
C ILE A 99 1.66 -0.03 13.10
N GLN A 100 0.90 0.69 13.93
CA GLN A 100 0.71 0.34 15.35
C GLN A 100 0.05 -1.05 15.51
N SER A 101 -0.96 -1.37 14.70
CA SER A 101 -1.62 -2.67 14.72
C SER A 101 -0.66 -3.80 14.30
N SER A 102 0.13 -3.60 13.25
CA SER A 102 1.15 -4.57 12.81
C SER A 102 2.24 -4.76 13.87
N THR A 103 2.65 -3.70 14.56
CA THR A 103 3.61 -3.79 15.68
C THR A 103 3.05 -4.64 16.83
N ALA A 104 1.77 -4.49 17.14
CA ALA A 104 1.12 -5.34 18.14
C ALA A 104 1.18 -6.83 17.76
N GLY A 105 0.96 -7.14 16.46
CA GLY A 105 1.08 -8.49 15.94
C GLY A 105 2.51 -9.04 16.01
N ALA A 106 3.50 -8.27 15.57
CA ALA A 106 4.91 -8.66 15.59
C ALA A 106 5.46 -8.86 17.01
N LYS A 107 5.10 -7.96 17.94
CA LYS A 107 5.58 -8.02 19.33
C LYS A 107 4.99 -9.17 20.13
N GLY A 108 3.69 -9.42 19.98
CA GLY A 108 2.96 -10.37 20.81
C GLY A 108 3.02 -10.06 22.32
N GLY A 109 2.54 -11.01 23.13
CA GLY A 109 2.63 -10.96 24.60
C GLY A 109 2.02 -9.70 25.25
N LEU A 110 2.54 -9.35 26.44
CA LEU A 110 1.99 -8.26 27.27
C LEU A 110 2.16 -6.86 26.65
N GLY A 111 3.21 -6.65 25.84
CA GLY A 111 3.49 -5.35 25.23
C GLY A 111 2.68 -5.05 23.97
N ALA A 112 2.09 -6.06 23.33
CA ALA A 112 1.24 -5.87 22.14
C ALA A 112 -0.02 -5.02 22.43
N LEU A 113 -0.55 -5.10 23.65
CA LEU A 113 -1.81 -4.45 24.01
C LEU A 113 -1.73 -2.92 23.93
N ASP A 114 -0.59 -2.33 24.27
CA ASP A 114 -0.44 -0.87 24.23
C ASP A 114 -0.40 -0.35 22.79
N PHE A 115 0.26 -1.07 21.90
CA PHE A 115 0.23 -0.80 20.46
C PHE A 115 -1.18 -0.96 19.89
N ALA A 116 -1.90 -2.02 20.26
CA ALA A 116 -3.28 -2.22 19.83
C ALA A 116 -4.23 -1.11 20.31
N LYS A 117 -4.07 -0.63 21.55
CA LYS A 117 -4.83 0.52 22.08
C LYS A 117 -4.48 1.81 21.35
N ALA A 118 -3.21 2.02 21.02
CA ALA A 118 -2.78 3.18 20.23
C ALA A 118 -3.38 3.13 18.82
N ALA A 119 -3.33 1.97 18.16
CA ALA A 119 -3.91 1.76 16.84
C ALA A 119 -5.41 2.08 16.83
N ARG A 120 -6.15 1.57 17.83
CA ARG A 120 -7.58 1.90 18.00
C ARG A 120 -7.82 3.41 18.07
N LYS A 121 -7.05 4.13 18.89
CA LYS A 121 -7.18 5.60 19.00
C LYS A 121 -6.91 6.30 17.67
N SER A 122 -5.88 5.87 16.94
CA SER A 122 -5.55 6.42 15.62
C SER A 122 -6.69 6.21 14.62
N PHE A 123 -7.25 5.01 14.54
CA PHE A 123 -8.40 4.72 13.67
C PHE A 123 -9.67 5.49 14.08
N GLU A 124 -9.99 5.53 15.38
CA GLU A 124 -11.13 6.29 15.88
C GLU A 124 -10.98 7.79 15.59
N GLN A 125 -9.77 8.34 15.65
CA GLN A 125 -9.51 9.74 15.26
C GLN A 125 -9.63 9.94 13.76
N ALA A 126 -9.05 9.06 12.94
CA ALA A 126 -9.18 9.14 11.49
C ALA A 126 -10.65 9.11 11.05
N MET A 127 -11.45 8.19 11.60
CA MET A 127 -12.88 8.10 11.30
C MET A 127 -13.69 9.34 11.73
N ARG A 128 -13.24 10.07 12.76
CA ARG A 128 -13.87 11.35 13.13
C ARG A 128 -13.57 12.46 12.13
N LEU A 129 -12.41 12.42 11.48
CA LEU A 129 -12.01 13.41 10.48
C LEU A 129 -12.64 13.09 9.12
N ASP A 130 -12.49 11.85 8.66
CA ASP A 130 -13.08 11.32 7.44
C ASP A 130 -13.15 9.79 7.52
N GLU A 131 -14.35 9.25 7.70
CA GLU A 131 -14.57 7.80 7.77
C GLU A 131 -14.36 7.09 6.43
N ASN A 132 -14.45 7.82 5.30
CA ASN A 132 -14.29 7.28 3.96
C ASN A 132 -12.85 7.42 3.43
N ALA A 133 -11.97 8.10 4.16
CA ALA A 133 -10.55 8.25 3.82
C ALA A 133 -9.92 6.89 3.49
N LEU A 134 -9.13 6.87 2.42
CA LEU A 134 -8.53 5.65 1.86
C LEU A 134 -9.56 4.53 1.64
N SER A 135 -10.75 4.88 1.16
CA SER A 135 -11.84 3.93 0.88
C SER A 135 -12.25 3.10 2.11
N GLY A 136 -12.41 3.76 3.25
CA GLY A 136 -12.88 3.14 4.50
C GLY A 136 -11.83 2.29 5.22
N SER A 137 -10.54 2.47 4.95
CA SER A 137 -9.47 1.63 5.49
C SER A 137 -9.43 1.64 7.03
N ALA A 138 -9.79 2.75 7.68
CA ALA A 138 -9.87 2.83 9.15
C ALA A 138 -10.88 1.80 9.72
N MET A 139 -12.03 1.64 9.05
CA MET A 139 -13.07 0.70 9.46
C MET A 139 -12.61 -0.74 9.30
N THR A 140 -11.97 -1.07 8.17
CA THR A 140 -11.41 -2.40 7.95
C THR A 140 -10.42 -2.75 9.06
N SER A 141 -9.42 -1.91 9.30
CA SER A 141 -8.36 -2.18 10.26
C SER A 141 -8.85 -2.21 11.70
N LEU A 142 -9.76 -1.30 12.09
CA LEU A 142 -10.38 -1.32 13.41
C LEU A 142 -11.27 -2.56 13.61
N GLY A 143 -11.99 -2.98 12.57
CA GLY A 143 -12.76 -4.22 12.57
C GLY A 143 -11.88 -5.44 12.84
N VAL A 144 -10.73 -5.54 12.16
CA VAL A 144 -9.73 -6.59 12.38
C VAL A 144 -9.23 -6.60 13.83
N LEU A 145 -8.88 -5.43 14.39
CA LEU A 145 -8.45 -5.35 15.79
C LEU A 145 -9.52 -5.84 16.77
N TYR A 146 -10.79 -5.48 16.55
CA TYR A 146 -11.88 -5.97 17.38
C TYR A 146 -12.03 -7.49 17.29
N HIS A 147 -11.75 -8.09 16.14
CA HIS A 147 -11.87 -9.54 15.96
C HIS A 147 -10.68 -10.30 16.59
N LYS A 148 -9.45 -9.83 16.37
CA LYS A 148 -8.23 -10.57 16.74
C LYS A 148 -7.86 -10.46 18.22
N LEU A 149 -8.39 -9.47 18.94
CA LEU A 149 -8.05 -9.27 20.35
C LEU A 149 -9.04 -9.98 21.29
N PRO A 150 -8.58 -10.38 22.49
CA PRO A 150 -9.48 -10.83 23.55
C PRO A 150 -10.49 -9.74 23.95
N GLY A 151 -11.65 -10.17 24.45
CA GLY A 151 -12.64 -9.26 25.03
C GLY A 151 -12.24 -8.69 26.40
N TRP A 152 -13.19 -7.98 26.99
CA TRP A 152 -13.09 -7.50 28.38
C TRP A 152 -13.04 -8.70 29.36
N PRO A 153 -12.25 -8.67 30.44
CA PRO A 153 -11.49 -7.53 30.97
C PRO A 153 -10.06 -7.37 30.46
N ILE A 154 -9.56 -8.29 29.62
CA ILE A 154 -8.15 -8.32 29.22
C ILE A 154 -7.85 -7.27 28.15
N SER A 155 -8.72 -7.16 27.15
CA SER A 155 -8.59 -6.19 26.07
C SER A 155 -9.97 -5.68 25.65
N PHE A 156 -10.15 -5.29 24.39
CA PHE A 156 -11.32 -4.61 23.88
C PHE A 156 -11.97 -5.30 22.69
N GLY A 157 -11.58 -6.54 22.40
CA GLY A 157 -12.13 -7.33 21.31
C GLY A 157 -13.65 -7.50 21.40
N SER A 158 -14.29 -7.57 20.24
CA SER A 158 -15.73 -7.74 20.10
C SER A 158 -16.08 -8.10 18.64
N ASP A 159 -16.40 -9.37 18.38
CA ASP A 159 -16.83 -9.82 17.04
C ASP A 159 -18.06 -9.07 16.53
N LYS A 160 -18.97 -8.68 17.42
CA LYS A 160 -20.13 -7.85 17.05
C LYS A 160 -19.70 -6.50 16.48
N LYS A 161 -18.69 -5.85 17.07
CA LYS A 161 -18.15 -4.58 16.56
C LYS A 161 -17.33 -4.81 15.30
N ALA A 162 -16.54 -5.89 15.26
CA ALA A 162 -15.77 -6.27 14.10
C ALA A 162 -16.67 -6.47 12.87
N GLU A 163 -17.71 -7.29 12.98
CA GLU A 163 -18.63 -7.55 11.87
C GLU A 163 -19.29 -6.27 11.36
N LYS A 164 -19.73 -5.38 12.26
CA LYS A 164 -20.34 -4.10 11.89
C LYS A 164 -19.38 -3.25 11.06
N LEU A 165 -18.14 -3.10 11.52
CA LEU A 165 -17.14 -2.26 10.84
C LEU A 165 -16.68 -2.88 9.52
N LEU A 166 -16.46 -4.19 9.48
CA LEU A 166 -16.05 -4.89 8.26
C LEU A 166 -17.13 -4.83 7.18
N LYS A 167 -18.41 -4.99 7.55
CA LYS A 167 -19.53 -4.82 6.61
C LYS A 167 -19.61 -3.39 6.09
N HIS A 168 -19.49 -2.39 6.96
CA HIS A 168 -19.51 -0.99 6.53
C HIS A 168 -18.33 -0.68 5.59
N ALA A 169 -17.13 -1.22 5.86
CA ALA A 169 -16.01 -1.06 4.94
C ALA A 169 -16.26 -1.66 3.54
N LEU A 170 -17.03 -2.75 3.43
CA LEU A 170 -17.44 -3.32 2.14
C LEU A 170 -18.48 -2.48 1.42
N GLU A 171 -19.33 -1.75 2.14
CA GLU A 171 -20.27 -0.80 1.54
C GLU A 171 -19.51 0.37 0.89
N VAL A 172 -18.42 0.82 1.53
CA VAL A 172 -17.55 1.89 1.00
C VAL A 172 -16.63 1.39 -0.12
N ASN A 173 -16.07 0.19 0.01
CA ASN A 173 -15.08 -0.37 -0.91
C ASN A 173 -15.40 -1.82 -1.28
N PRO A 174 -16.45 -2.06 -2.08
CA PRO A 174 -16.97 -3.39 -2.36
C PRO A 174 -16.02 -4.29 -3.15
N ASP A 175 -15.12 -3.69 -3.95
CA ASP A 175 -14.18 -4.39 -4.83
C ASP A 175 -12.74 -4.34 -4.31
N GLY A 176 -12.52 -3.78 -3.11
CA GLY A 176 -11.19 -3.60 -2.52
C GLY A 176 -10.58 -4.90 -2.02
N ILE A 177 -9.27 -5.07 -2.24
CA ILE A 177 -8.52 -6.27 -1.84
C ILE A 177 -8.56 -6.51 -0.31
N ASP A 178 -8.25 -5.48 0.48
CA ASP A 178 -8.15 -5.58 1.93
C ASP A 178 -9.51 -5.81 2.62
N PRO A 179 -10.58 -5.01 2.38
CA PRO A 179 -11.87 -5.23 3.05
C PRO A 179 -12.48 -6.59 2.72
N ASN A 180 -12.37 -7.06 1.47
CA ASN A 180 -12.85 -8.39 1.10
C ASN A 180 -12.00 -9.51 1.75
N TYR A 181 -10.67 -9.37 1.78
CA TYR A 181 -9.80 -10.36 2.44
C TYR A 181 -10.10 -10.46 3.94
N PHE A 182 -10.13 -9.34 4.65
CA PHE A 182 -10.33 -9.35 6.09
C PHE A 182 -11.74 -9.77 6.50
N TYR A 183 -12.76 -9.48 5.68
CA TYR A 183 -14.09 -10.02 5.93
C TYR A 183 -14.17 -11.52 5.63
N ALA A 184 -13.50 -12.01 4.60
CA ALA A 184 -13.38 -13.45 4.35
C ALA A 184 -12.70 -14.17 5.52
N GLU A 185 -11.63 -13.60 6.06
CA GLU A 185 -10.92 -14.14 7.23
C GLU A 185 -11.83 -14.15 8.47
N PHE A 186 -12.52 -13.04 8.75
CA PHE A 186 -13.52 -12.97 9.84
C PHE A 186 -14.60 -14.05 9.71
N LEU A 187 -15.13 -14.26 8.50
CA LEU A 187 -16.12 -15.30 8.24
C LEU A 187 -15.54 -16.70 8.44
N PHE A 188 -14.31 -16.94 8.00
CA PHE A 188 -13.61 -18.21 8.19
C PHE A 188 -13.42 -18.53 9.68
N ASP A 189 -12.90 -17.57 10.45
CA ASP A 189 -12.67 -17.71 11.90
C ASP A 189 -13.98 -17.95 12.67
N ASN A 190 -15.12 -17.52 12.11
CA ASN A 190 -16.47 -17.74 12.64
C ASN A 190 -17.19 -18.97 12.03
N GLY A 191 -16.48 -19.83 11.29
CA GLY A 191 -17.03 -21.08 10.73
C GLY A 191 -17.98 -20.91 9.53
N LYS A 192 -18.10 -19.69 8.98
CA LYS A 192 -18.95 -19.37 7.82
C LYS A 192 -18.21 -19.60 6.51
N TYR A 193 -17.73 -20.83 6.27
CA TYR A 193 -16.78 -21.15 5.21
C TYR A 193 -17.29 -20.89 3.78
N SER A 194 -18.57 -21.12 3.50
CA SER A 194 -19.15 -20.82 2.18
C SER A 194 -19.08 -19.32 1.87
N GLN A 195 -19.45 -18.47 2.83
CA GLN A 195 -19.38 -17.03 2.65
C GLN A 195 -17.92 -16.55 2.61
N ALA A 196 -17.04 -17.12 3.44
CA ALA A 196 -15.62 -16.83 3.40
C ALA A 196 -15.03 -17.08 2.01
N ARG A 197 -15.44 -18.17 1.33
CA ARG A 197 -15.03 -18.49 -0.04
C ARG A 197 -15.43 -17.39 -1.02
N GLU A 198 -16.66 -16.91 -0.96
CA GLU A 198 -17.18 -15.86 -1.84
C GLU A 198 -16.35 -14.57 -1.71
N TYR A 199 -16.10 -14.11 -0.47
CA TYR A 199 -15.31 -12.89 -0.24
C TYR A 199 -13.82 -13.07 -0.54
N ALA A 200 -13.25 -14.26 -0.33
CA ALA A 200 -11.88 -14.56 -0.75
C ALA A 200 -11.72 -14.48 -2.28
N GLN A 201 -12.70 -14.96 -3.05
CA GLN A 201 -12.70 -14.81 -4.51
C GLN A 201 -12.77 -13.34 -4.94
N LYS A 202 -13.62 -12.53 -4.29
CA LYS A 202 -13.67 -11.09 -4.54
C LYS A 202 -12.33 -10.41 -4.27
N ALA A 203 -11.70 -10.71 -3.13
CA ALA A 203 -10.39 -10.18 -2.78
C ALA A 203 -9.33 -10.56 -3.84
N LYS A 204 -9.35 -11.80 -4.33
CA LYS A 204 -8.44 -12.28 -5.39
C LYS A 204 -8.63 -11.54 -6.70
N GLN A 205 -9.86 -11.18 -7.05
CA GLN A 205 -10.22 -10.48 -8.28
C GLN A 205 -10.07 -8.95 -8.18
N ALA A 206 -9.78 -8.43 -6.99
CA ALA A 206 -9.63 -7.00 -6.76
C ALA A 206 -8.57 -6.37 -7.71
N PRO A 207 -8.82 -5.14 -8.21
CA PRO A 207 -7.88 -4.40 -9.05
C PRO A 207 -6.51 -4.23 -8.36
N ALA A 208 -5.45 -4.20 -9.16
CA ALA A 208 -4.11 -3.93 -8.66
C ALA A 208 -3.96 -2.46 -8.26
N ARG A 209 -3.28 -2.22 -7.14
CA ARG A 209 -2.87 -0.89 -6.66
C ARG A 209 -1.50 -0.59 -7.22
N LEU A 210 -1.45 0.17 -8.32
CA LEU A 210 -0.23 0.42 -9.10
C LEU A 210 0.88 1.08 -8.26
N GLU A 211 0.49 1.89 -7.29
CA GLU A 211 1.37 2.55 -6.34
C GLU A 211 1.79 1.67 -5.15
N ARG A 212 1.23 0.46 -4.99
CA ARG A 212 1.52 -0.47 -3.88
C ARG A 212 1.72 -1.92 -4.33
N PRO A 213 2.60 -2.20 -5.31
CA PRO A 213 2.75 -3.54 -5.88
C PRO A 213 3.20 -4.59 -4.86
N LEU A 214 4.13 -4.25 -3.96
CA LEU A 214 4.62 -5.19 -2.94
C LEU A 214 3.50 -5.61 -1.96
N ALA A 215 2.69 -4.65 -1.52
CA ALA A 215 1.56 -4.94 -0.63
C ALA A 215 0.52 -5.85 -1.30
N ASP A 216 0.28 -5.67 -2.61
CA ASP A 216 -0.63 -6.52 -3.37
C ASP A 216 -0.09 -7.93 -3.55
N VAL A 217 1.20 -8.09 -3.82
CA VAL A 217 1.83 -9.42 -3.89
C VAL A 217 1.67 -10.15 -2.56
N GLY A 218 2.02 -9.51 -1.45
CA GLY A 218 1.86 -10.08 -0.11
C GLY A 218 0.42 -10.44 0.21
N ARG A 219 -0.53 -9.52 -0.01
CA ARG A 219 -1.96 -9.76 0.25
C ARG A 219 -2.52 -10.89 -0.62
N ARG A 220 -2.08 -11.02 -1.88
CA ARG A 220 -2.51 -12.13 -2.76
C ARG A 220 -1.99 -13.49 -2.29
N GLN A 221 -0.81 -13.54 -1.68
CA GLN A 221 -0.32 -14.76 -1.03
C GLN A 221 -1.17 -15.12 0.20
N GLU A 222 -1.49 -14.14 1.05
CA GLU A 222 -2.39 -14.34 2.20
C GLU A 222 -3.78 -14.81 1.77
N ILE A 223 -4.34 -14.24 0.70
CA ILE A 223 -5.61 -14.71 0.10
C ILE A 223 -5.50 -16.17 -0.34
N ALA A 224 -4.42 -16.56 -1.05
CA ALA A 224 -4.24 -17.94 -1.49
C ALA A 224 -4.13 -18.92 -0.32
N GLN A 225 -3.48 -18.53 0.78
CA GLN A 225 -3.41 -19.32 2.01
C GLN A 225 -4.79 -19.47 2.67
N LEU A 226 -5.58 -18.40 2.72
CA LEU A 226 -6.95 -18.44 3.24
C LEU A 226 -7.84 -19.34 2.37
N GLU A 227 -7.76 -19.25 1.04
CA GLU A 227 -8.48 -20.15 0.12
C GLU A 227 -8.16 -21.62 0.38
N ALA A 228 -6.88 -21.95 0.60
CA ALA A 228 -6.45 -23.30 0.93
C ALA A 228 -7.02 -23.79 2.28
N LYS A 229 -7.05 -22.93 3.31
CA LYS A 229 -7.68 -23.23 4.60
C LYS A 229 -9.19 -23.47 4.46
N ILE A 230 -9.89 -22.63 3.69
CA ILE A 230 -11.33 -22.77 3.41
C ILE A 230 -11.60 -24.11 2.72
N ALA A 231 -10.78 -24.50 1.74
CA ALA A 231 -10.93 -25.76 1.02
C ALA A 231 -10.79 -27.00 1.91
N GLN A 232 -9.99 -26.94 2.99
CA GLN A 232 -9.86 -28.03 3.97
C GLN A 232 -11.06 -28.15 4.93
N LYS A 233 -11.92 -27.13 4.98
CA LYS A 233 -13.10 -27.08 5.87
C LYS A 233 -14.42 -27.30 5.13
N SER A 234 -14.38 -27.36 3.80
CA SER A 234 -15.56 -27.52 2.93
C SER A 234 -15.76 -28.97 2.51
#